data_AF-A0A1Q6G2D6-F1
#
_entry.id   AF-A0A1Q6G2D6-F1
#
_cell.length_a   1.000
_cell.length_b   1.000
_cell.length_c   1.000
_cell.angle_alpha   90.00
_cell.angle_beta   90.00
_cell.angle_gamma   90.00
#
_symmetry.space_group_name_H-M   'P 1'
#
loop_
_entity.id
_entity.type
_entity.pdbx_description
1 polymer ?
#
loop_
_entity_poly.entity_id
_entity_poly.type
_entity_poly.pdbx_seq_one_letter_code
_entity_poly.pdbx_strand_id
1 'polypeptide(L)'
;MKKIFILLFLGAGVSAAAQTPFADCFFDKTMRFDYYHAGDSRSEEYFFDALKEEPYWAGSKVSLVDTTGYGNQFFRIVDRASGREIYSRGFCTLFNEWQSTPEADSVRRSYPESVVFPYPKRPCRIEIFTRNGKGRFEKRFSQNIDPDSYFIERFTPRCETFEVMYSGNSAQRVDIVLLPEGYGAGERAKFESACRTFADEFFSYSPYKENAARFNVRAVWAPSDDSGVTIPGENVWRNTACGASFYTFDSERYQMVTDFQRLRDMAAHVPYDYIYVLSNTQKYGGGGIFNFYGISAAHHPTRTGKIHVHEFGHLLLGLGDEYVGTTSYDDMYAKSIEPWEPNLTTLVGFGDKFWSRMVAEGTPVPTPDTEEYDGVVGVFEGGGYAAEGVYRPWRNCLMNNLHKTDEFCPVCSKAIVDYIDFLCK
;
A
#
# COMPACT_ATOMS: atom_id res chain seq x y z
N MET A 1 25.83 35.47 55.72
CA MET A 1 24.50 35.20 55.13
C MET A 1 24.70 34.55 53.77
N LYS A 2 24.55 33.23 53.67
CA LYS A 2 24.71 32.48 52.40
C LYS A 2 23.41 32.63 51.59
N LYS A 3 23.48 33.26 50.41
CA LYS A 3 22.34 33.34 49.48
C LYS A 3 22.27 32.04 48.69
N ILE A 4 21.22 31.27 48.93
CA ILE A 4 20.87 30.07 48.16
C ILE A 4 20.14 30.57 46.91
N PHE A 5 20.73 30.34 45.73
CA PHE A 5 20.06 30.52 44.44
C PHE A 5 19.33 29.21 44.12
N ILE A 6 18.00 29.24 44.17
CA ILE A 6 17.15 28.15 43.64
C ILE A 6 16.95 28.44 42.16
N LEU A 7 17.61 27.67 41.29
CA LEU A 7 17.25 27.61 39.87
C LEU A 7 15.95 26.79 39.75
N LEU A 8 14.85 27.44 39.39
CA LEU A 8 13.67 26.75 38.88
C LEU A 8 13.99 26.24 37.46
N PHE A 9 14.11 24.92 37.32
CA PHE A 9 14.01 24.25 36.04
C PHE A 9 12.55 24.32 35.56
N LEU A 10 12.23 25.23 34.65
CA LEU A 10 11.02 25.08 33.83
C LEU A 10 11.27 23.93 32.86
N GLY A 11 10.77 22.74 33.19
CA GLY A 11 10.69 21.64 32.26
C GLY A 11 9.79 22.05 31.09
N ALA A 12 10.35 22.08 29.89
CA ALA A 12 9.57 22.12 28.66
C ALA A 12 8.80 20.80 28.57
N GLY A 13 7.55 20.81 29.02
CA GLY A 13 6.64 19.70 28.81
C GLY A 13 6.45 19.52 27.31
N VAL A 14 6.98 18.43 26.77
CA VAL A 14 6.55 17.91 25.47
C VAL A 14 5.07 17.63 25.64
N SER A 15 4.24 18.53 25.14
CA SER A 15 2.80 18.31 25.08
C SER A 15 2.61 17.14 24.11
N ALA A 16 2.47 15.94 24.65
CA ALA A 16 1.91 14.81 23.91
C ALA A 16 0.54 15.32 23.43
N ALA A 17 0.44 15.68 22.15
CA ALA A 17 -0.82 16.08 21.57
C ALA A 17 -1.74 14.86 21.70
N ALA A 18 -2.65 14.89 22.68
CA ALA A 18 -3.64 13.85 22.86
C ALA A 18 -4.37 13.68 21.52
N GLN A 19 -4.34 12.47 20.99
CA GLN A 19 -5.00 12.16 19.74
C GLN A 19 -6.49 12.46 19.90
N THR A 20 -7.05 13.18 18.93
CA THR A 20 -8.48 13.50 18.99
C THR A 20 -9.28 12.21 18.91
N PRO A 21 -10.22 11.96 19.83
CA PRO A 21 -11.11 10.81 19.73
C PRO A 21 -11.82 10.78 18.38
N PHE A 22 -11.89 9.61 17.74
CA PHE A 22 -12.58 9.42 16.46
C PHE A 22 -13.99 10.01 16.48
N ALA A 23 -14.74 9.72 17.55
CA ALA A 23 -16.12 10.15 17.72
C ALA A 23 -16.29 11.68 17.80
N ASP A 24 -15.25 12.45 18.06
CA ASP A 24 -15.33 13.92 18.10
C ASP A 24 -15.19 14.54 16.70
N CYS A 25 -14.50 13.86 15.80
CA CYS A 25 -14.17 14.34 14.46
C CYS A 25 -14.99 13.68 13.36
N PHE A 26 -15.40 12.43 13.52
CA PHE A 26 -15.83 11.58 12.41
C PHE A 26 -17.11 10.80 12.70
N PHE A 27 -17.88 10.55 11.63
CA PHE A 27 -18.93 9.54 11.59
C PHE A 27 -18.37 8.17 11.20
N ASP A 28 -19.10 7.10 11.53
CA ASP A 28 -18.71 5.71 11.22
C ASP A 28 -19.07 5.33 9.77
N LYS A 29 -18.61 6.14 8.84
CA LYS A 29 -18.78 6.01 7.38
C LYS A 29 -17.55 6.65 6.70
N THR A 30 -17.40 6.46 5.41
CA THR A 30 -16.18 6.88 4.69
C THR A 30 -16.46 8.06 3.78
N MET A 31 -15.55 9.03 3.80
CA MET A 31 -15.44 10.03 2.74
C MET A 31 -14.37 9.54 1.77
N ARG A 32 -14.76 9.38 0.50
CA ARG A 32 -13.87 9.09 -0.61
C ARG A 32 -13.65 10.35 -1.42
N PHE A 33 -12.39 10.67 -1.68
CA PHE A 33 -11.95 11.79 -2.51
C PHE A 33 -11.32 11.24 -3.77
N ASP A 34 -12.06 11.36 -4.88
CA ASP A 34 -11.60 10.98 -6.20
C ASP A 34 -10.92 12.16 -6.88
N TYR A 35 -9.83 11.86 -7.57
CA TYR A 35 -9.04 12.83 -8.30
C TYR A 35 -8.35 12.19 -9.50
N TYR A 36 -7.82 13.03 -10.37
CA TYR A 36 -6.90 12.63 -11.42
C TYR A 36 -5.49 13.07 -11.07
N HIS A 37 -4.53 12.14 -11.12
CA HIS A 37 -3.10 12.42 -11.05
C HIS A 37 -2.54 12.45 -12.47
N ALA A 38 -2.08 13.61 -12.92
CA ALA A 38 -1.70 13.82 -14.32
C ALA A 38 -0.34 14.48 -14.44
N GLY A 39 0.36 14.24 -15.54
CA GLY A 39 1.67 14.81 -15.79
C GLY A 39 2.52 13.98 -16.76
N ASP A 40 3.83 14.07 -16.58
CA ASP A 40 4.89 13.43 -17.36
C ASP A 40 6.09 13.09 -16.44
N SER A 41 7.25 12.75 -17.00
CA SER A 41 8.45 12.41 -16.22
C SER A 41 8.99 13.57 -15.35
N ARG A 42 8.51 14.81 -15.56
CA ARG A 42 9.03 16.02 -14.91
C ARG A 42 7.99 16.81 -14.12
N SER A 43 6.72 16.52 -14.32
CA SER A 43 5.61 17.26 -13.75
C SER A 43 4.53 16.34 -13.21
N GLU A 44 3.83 16.81 -12.19
CA GLU A 44 2.65 16.19 -11.64
C GLU A 44 1.65 17.27 -11.24
N GLU A 45 0.38 17.00 -11.45
CA GLU A 45 -0.75 17.84 -11.12
C GLU A 45 -1.89 16.97 -10.61
N TYR A 46 -2.71 17.52 -9.72
CA TYR A 46 -3.86 16.85 -9.12
C TYR A 46 -5.13 17.62 -9.45
N PHE A 47 -6.11 16.94 -10.03
CA PHE A 47 -7.40 17.52 -10.37
C PHE A 47 -8.51 16.82 -9.60
N PHE A 48 -9.30 17.57 -8.85
CA PHE A 48 -10.48 17.05 -8.18
C PHE A 48 -11.46 16.47 -9.19
N ASP A 49 -12.03 15.30 -8.85
CA ASP A 49 -13.08 14.66 -9.62
C ASP A 49 -14.40 14.67 -8.84
N ALA A 50 -14.48 13.87 -7.76
CA ALA A 50 -15.71 13.71 -6.98
C ALA A 50 -15.46 13.49 -5.49
N LEU A 51 -16.49 13.77 -4.69
CA LEU A 51 -16.60 13.33 -3.30
C LEU A 51 -17.71 12.28 -3.21
N LYS A 52 -17.43 11.15 -2.56
CA LYS A 52 -18.42 10.11 -2.32
C LYS A 52 -18.52 9.76 -0.84
N GLU A 53 -19.74 9.52 -0.38
CA GLU A 53 -20.06 8.94 0.91
C GLU A 53 -20.21 7.42 0.74
N GLU A 54 -19.32 6.64 1.34
CA GLU A 54 -19.43 5.18 1.40
C GLU A 54 -19.96 4.74 2.77
N PRO A 55 -20.77 3.67 2.83
CA PRO A 55 -21.54 3.32 4.03
C PRO A 55 -20.70 2.76 5.20
N TYR A 56 -19.46 2.34 4.95
CA TYR A 56 -18.63 1.64 5.93
C TYR A 56 -17.29 2.34 6.13
N TRP A 57 -16.93 2.60 7.38
CA TRP A 57 -15.54 2.88 7.77
C TRP A 57 -14.93 1.63 8.39
N ALA A 58 -13.94 1.03 7.72
CA ALA A 58 -13.28 -0.18 8.20
C ALA A 58 -12.02 0.10 9.04
N GLY A 59 -11.30 1.18 8.72
CA GLY A 59 -10.00 1.42 9.33
C GLY A 59 -10.02 1.73 10.82
N SER A 60 -8.81 1.79 11.40
CA SER A 60 -8.63 2.07 12.82
C SER A 60 -9.36 3.33 13.27
N LYS A 61 -10.07 3.22 14.39
CA LYS A 61 -10.65 4.37 15.13
C LYS A 61 -9.67 4.97 16.14
N VAL A 62 -8.48 4.38 16.27
CA VAL A 62 -7.42 4.83 17.17
C VAL A 62 -6.28 5.43 16.36
N SER A 63 -5.72 4.71 15.40
CA SER A 63 -4.55 5.15 14.62
C SER A 63 -4.92 6.11 13.49
N LEU A 64 -5.49 7.28 13.82
CA LEU A 64 -5.98 8.26 12.83
C LEU A 64 -4.85 8.98 12.08
N VAL A 65 -3.74 9.26 12.74
CA VAL A 65 -2.60 10.00 12.17
C VAL A 65 -1.47 9.04 11.88
N ASP A 66 -0.92 9.13 10.67
CA ASP A 66 0.24 8.35 10.25
C ASP A 66 1.51 8.83 10.97
N THR A 67 2.27 7.88 11.50
CA THR A 67 3.53 8.13 12.22
C THR A 67 4.76 7.53 11.53
N THR A 68 4.58 6.86 10.39
CA THR A 68 5.67 6.21 9.65
C THR A 68 6.26 7.17 8.62
N GLY A 69 5.40 8.01 8.03
CA GLY A 69 5.79 8.88 6.92
C GLY A 69 6.26 8.08 5.70
N TYR A 70 5.71 6.88 5.47
CA TYR A 70 5.99 6.05 4.30
C TYR A 70 5.27 6.56 3.03
N GLY A 71 5.66 6.04 1.87
CA GLY A 71 5.07 6.38 0.59
C GLY A 71 5.74 7.53 -0.17
N ASN A 72 5.46 7.59 -1.46
CA ASN A 72 5.83 8.69 -2.35
C ASN A 72 4.84 9.85 -2.25
N GLN A 73 3.60 9.56 -1.87
CA GLN A 73 2.57 10.54 -1.57
C GLN A 73 2.17 10.46 -0.11
N PHE A 74 1.57 11.54 0.36
CA PHE A 74 0.98 11.62 1.68
C PHE A 74 -0.23 12.53 1.62
N PHE A 75 -1.32 12.18 2.28
CA PHE A 75 -2.44 13.10 2.44
C PHE A 75 -2.78 13.37 3.89
N ARG A 76 -3.30 14.57 4.13
CA ARG A 76 -3.78 15.03 5.44
C ARG A 76 -5.19 15.55 5.33
N ILE A 77 -5.98 15.26 6.36
CA ILE A 77 -7.26 15.90 6.61
C ILE A 77 -7.06 16.84 7.80
N VAL A 78 -7.30 18.13 7.54
CA VAL A 78 -7.11 19.21 8.51
C VAL A 78 -8.48 19.77 8.88
N ASP A 79 -8.80 19.81 10.17
CA ASP A 79 -10.00 20.50 10.67
C ASP A 79 -9.87 22.01 10.40
N ARG A 80 -10.85 22.62 9.72
CA ARG A 80 -10.70 24.03 9.29
C ARG A 80 -10.78 25.03 10.42
N ALA A 81 -11.51 24.71 11.49
CA ALA A 81 -11.70 25.63 12.61
C ALA A 81 -10.44 25.72 13.48
N SER A 82 -9.82 24.59 13.78
CA SER A 82 -8.64 24.49 14.65
C SER A 82 -7.30 24.51 13.89
N GLY A 83 -7.31 24.18 12.59
CA GLY A 83 -6.08 23.98 11.81
C GLY A 83 -5.32 22.70 12.15
N ARG A 84 -5.90 21.81 12.95
CA ARG A 84 -5.26 20.58 13.42
C ARG A 84 -5.43 19.45 12.41
N GLU A 85 -4.39 18.65 12.22
CA GLU A 85 -4.45 17.38 11.51
C GLU A 85 -5.29 16.37 12.29
N ILE A 86 -6.33 15.83 11.66
CA ILE A 86 -7.27 14.89 12.27
C ILE A 86 -7.22 13.50 11.66
N TYR A 87 -6.64 13.35 10.46
CA TYR A 87 -6.36 12.07 9.83
C TYR A 87 -5.25 12.20 8.78
N SER A 88 -4.43 11.18 8.59
CA SER A 88 -3.43 11.14 7.52
C SER A 88 -2.96 9.74 7.17
N ARG A 89 -2.49 9.55 5.93
CA ARG A 89 -1.83 8.32 5.45
C ARG A 89 -0.82 8.64 4.36
N GLY A 90 0.30 7.91 4.39
CA GLY A 90 1.17 7.73 3.24
C GLY A 90 0.59 6.78 2.20
N PHE A 91 0.94 6.93 0.93
CA PHE A 91 0.55 6.02 -0.15
C PHE A 91 1.51 6.14 -1.35
N CYS A 92 1.37 5.23 -2.31
CA CYS A 92 1.99 5.30 -3.62
C CYS A 92 0.93 5.15 -4.70
N THR A 93 1.30 5.44 -5.96
CA THR A 93 0.37 5.39 -7.09
C THR A 93 1.02 4.71 -8.29
N LEU A 94 0.17 4.17 -9.17
CA LEU A 94 0.62 3.65 -10.46
C LEU A 94 1.20 4.77 -11.36
N PHE A 95 0.73 6.01 -11.20
CA PHE A 95 1.31 7.16 -11.89
C PHE A 95 2.79 7.36 -11.54
N ASN A 96 3.21 7.18 -10.28
CA ASN A 96 4.62 7.37 -9.92
C ASN A 96 5.56 6.36 -10.57
N GLU A 97 5.12 5.11 -10.64
CA GLU A 97 5.88 4.09 -11.37
C GLU A 97 5.95 4.45 -12.85
N TRP A 98 4.83 4.84 -13.45
CA TRP A 98 4.79 5.29 -14.84
C TRP A 98 5.76 6.45 -15.13
N GLN A 99 5.87 7.43 -14.22
CA GLN A 99 6.78 8.57 -14.38
C GLN A 99 8.26 8.18 -14.52
N SER A 100 8.64 6.99 -14.03
CA SER A 100 10.00 6.47 -14.16
C SER A 100 10.27 5.78 -15.51
N THR A 101 9.24 5.60 -16.34
CA THR A 101 9.35 4.89 -17.61
C THR A 101 9.81 5.82 -18.75
N PRO A 102 10.46 5.29 -19.81
CA PRO A 102 10.79 6.08 -20.99
C PRO A 102 9.58 6.70 -21.71
N GLU A 103 8.39 6.13 -21.55
CA GLU A 103 7.16 6.70 -22.15
C GLU A 103 6.87 8.09 -21.58
N ALA A 104 7.07 8.28 -20.27
CA ALA A 104 6.77 9.52 -19.57
C ALA A 104 7.62 10.71 -20.02
N ASP A 105 8.75 10.48 -20.70
CA ASP A 105 9.58 11.56 -21.28
C ASP A 105 8.94 12.25 -22.49
N SER A 106 7.95 11.62 -23.11
CA SER A 106 7.35 12.10 -24.36
C SER A 106 5.82 12.11 -24.37
N VAL A 107 5.20 11.46 -23.39
CA VAL A 107 3.74 11.34 -23.27
C VAL A 107 3.29 11.98 -21.96
N ARG A 108 2.17 12.70 -22.02
CA ARG A 108 1.43 13.13 -20.82
C ARG A 108 0.26 12.18 -20.59
N ARG A 109 0.11 11.69 -19.35
CA ARG A 109 -1.01 10.84 -18.95
C ARG A 109 -1.77 11.43 -17.78
N SER A 110 -2.96 10.88 -17.54
CA SER A 110 -3.83 11.19 -16.41
C SER A 110 -4.40 9.87 -15.88
N TYR A 111 -4.23 9.62 -14.59
CA TYR A 111 -4.68 8.39 -13.92
C TYR A 111 -5.81 8.74 -12.95
N PRO A 112 -6.97 8.07 -13.03
CA PRO A 112 -8.05 8.23 -12.04
C PRO A 112 -7.64 7.53 -10.74
N GLU A 113 -7.51 8.31 -9.69
CA GLU A 113 -7.04 7.88 -8.38
C GLU A 113 -7.99 8.30 -7.27
N SER A 114 -7.74 7.80 -6.06
CA SER A 114 -8.64 7.98 -4.95
C SER A 114 -7.92 7.84 -3.61
N VAL A 115 -8.37 8.60 -2.62
CA VAL A 115 -8.05 8.35 -1.21
C VAL A 115 -9.33 8.30 -0.38
N VAL A 116 -9.30 7.51 0.68
CA VAL A 116 -10.43 7.36 1.61
C VAL A 116 -10.01 7.73 3.03
N PHE A 117 -10.93 8.31 3.78
CA PHE A 117 -10.74 8.68 5.18
C PHE A 117 -12.08 8.67 5.93
N PRO A 118 -12.08 8.64 7.27
CA PRO A 118 -13.34 8.64 8.02
C PRO A 118 -14.11 9.93 7.75
N TYR A 119 -15.43 9.82 7.65
CA TYR A 119 -16.26 10.94 7.19
C TYR A 119 -16.30 12.07 8.22
N PRO A 120 -15.84 13.28 7.89
CA PRO A 120 -15.72 14.38 8.84
C PRO A 120 -17.07 14.94 9.27
N LYS A 121 -17.21 15.30 10.55
CA LYS A 121 -18.39 15.95 11.14
C LYS A 121 -18.45 17.46 10.90
N ARG A 122 -17.34 18.06 10.49
CA ARG A 122 -17.17 19.52 10.35
C ARG A 122 -16.35 19.82 9.09
N PRO A 123 -16.45 21.04 8.53
CA PRO A 123 -15.62 21.45 7.40
C PRO A 123 -14.15 21.17 7.62
N CYS A 124 -13.54 20.46 6.69
CA CYS A 124 -12.14 20.09 6.71
C CYS A 124 -11.43 20.55 5.43
N ARG A 125 -10.12 20.32 5.36
CA ARG A 125 -9.31 20.56 4.17
C ARG A 125 -8.47 19.33 3.91
N ILE A 126 -8.52 18.83 2.69
CA ILE A 126 -7.57 17.83 2.22
C ILE A 126 -6.31 18.54 1.73
N GLU A 127 -5.15 17.95 2.02
CA GLU A 127 -3.86 18.36 1.51
C GLU A 127 -3.13 17.12 1.01
N ILE A 128 -2.68 17.12 -0.25
CA ILE A 128 -1.90 16.03 -0.84
C ILE A 128 -0.47 16.53 -1.07
N PHE A 129 0.50 15.71 -0.71
CA PHE A 129 1.92 15.98 -0.75
C PHE A 129 2.63 14.91 -1.59
N THR A 130 3.68 15.32 -2.28
CA THR A 130 4.60 14.40 -2.97
C THR A 130 5.99 14.50 -2.36
N ARG A 131 6.66 13.36 -2.22
CA ARG A 131 8.05 13.29 -1.79
C ARG A 131 8.97 13.72 -2.93
N ASN A 132 9.74 14.77 -2.69
CA ASN A 132 10.70 15.28 -3.67
C ASN A 132 11.97 14.43 -3.73
N GLY A 133 12.84 14.71 -4.71
CA GLY A 133 14.19 14.12 -4.84
C GLY A 133 15.19 14.49 -3.73
N LYS A 134 14.72 14.91 -2.55
CA LYS A 134 15.50 15.02 -1.31
C LYS A 134 14.86 14.22 -0.17
N GLY A 135 13.89 13.37 -0.49
CA GLY A 135 13.14 12.56 0.47
C GLY A 135 12.12 13.34 1.31
N ARG A 136 11.78 14.59 0.97
CA ARG A 136 10.88 15.45 1.77
C ARG A 136 9.53 15.64 1.11
N PHE A 137 8.45 15.59 1.88
CA PHE A 137 7.11 15.89 1.40
C PHE A 137 6.90 17.38 1.12
N GLU A 138 6.42 17.69 -0.09
CA GLU A 138 6.02 19.01 -0.53
C GLU A 138 4.53 19.01 -0.88
N LYS A 139 3.80 20.01 -0.41
CA LYS A 139 2.36 20.14 -0.72
C LYS A 139 2.19 20.43 -2.20
N ARG A 140 1.39 19.61 -2.88
CA ARG A 140 1.06 19.75 -4.30
C ARG A 140 -0.38 20.16 -4.53
N PHE A 141 -1.28 19.76 -3.63
CA PHE A 141 -2.70 20.02 -3.77
C PHE A 141 -3.35 20.35 -2.43
N SER A 142 -4.38 21.19 -2.47
CA SER A 142 -5.23 21.41 -1.32
C SER A 142 -6.62 21.87 -1.72
N GLN A 143 -7.64 21.34 -1.03
CA GLN A 143 -9.04 21.69 -1.27
C GLN A 143 -9.83 21.67 0.04
N ASN A 144 -10.67 22.69 0.25
CA ASN A 144 -11.63 22.67 1.34
C ASN A 144 -12.77 21.71 1.01
N ILE A 145 -13.21 20.94 2.01
CA ILE A 145 -14.32 20.01 1.93
C ILE A 145 -15.37 20.47 2.94
N ASP A 146 -16.60 20.64 2.44
CA ASP A 146 -17.79 20.84 3.26
C ASP A 146 -18.54 19.52 3.35
N PRO A 147 -18.56 18.83 4.51
CA PRO A 147 -19.23 17.53 4.66
C PRO A 147 -20.75 17.61 4.48
N ASP A 148 -21.35 18.81 4.55
CA ASP A 148 -22.79 18.98 4.36
C ASP A 148 -23.15 19.32 2.90
N SER A 149 -22.16 19.33 1.99
CA SER A 149 -22.37 19.62 0.57
C SER A 149 -23.30 18.58 -0.09
N TYR A 150 -24.35 19.07 -0.75
CA TYR A 150 -25.27 18.21 -1.50
C TYR A 150 -24.67 17.62 -2.79
N PHE A 151 -23.46 18.03 -3.17
CA PHE A 151 -22.70 17.45 -4.28
C PHE A 151 -21.89 16.21 -3.87
N ILE A 152 -21.90 15.83 -2.58
CA ILE A 152 -21.30 14.56 -2.16
C ILE A 152 -22.22 13.43 -2.61
N GLU A 153 -21.70 12.58 -3.50
CA GLU A 153 -22.44 11.45 -4.05
C GLU A 153 -22.65 10.39 -2.97
N ARG A 154 -23.85 9.83 -2.89
CA ARG A 154 -24.14 8.75 -1.93
C ARG A 154 -23.97 7.41 -2.60
N PHE A 155 -22.94 6.67 -2.21
CA PHE A 155 -22.75 5.32 -2.69
C PHE A 155 -23.81 4.39 -2.08
N THR A 156 -24.39 3.53 -2.91
CA THR A 156 -25.34 2.50 -2.48
C THR A 156 -24.82 1.16 -2.94
N PRO A 157 -24.48 0.23 -2.02
CA PRO A 157 -24.07 -1.12 -2.39
C PRO A 157 -25.16 -1.83 -3.20
N ARG A 158 -24.76 -2.44 -4.32
CA ARG A 158 -25.66 -3.18 -5.24
C ARG A 158 -25.14 -4.55 -5.65
N CYS A 159 -23.83 -4.77 -5.62
CA CYS A 159 -23.23 -6.07 -5.87
C CYS A 159 -23.53 -7.06 -4.75
N GLU A 160 -23.61 -8.34 -5.11
CA GLU A 160 -23.61 -9.41 -4.13
C GLU A 160 -22.23 -9.48 -3.45
N THR A 161 -22.21 -9.79 -2.17
CA THR A 161 -20.98 -9.88 -1.36
C THR A 161 -21.02 -11.13 -0.51
N PHE A 162 -19.85 -11.67 -0.17
CA PHE A 162 -19.76 -12.80 0.75
C PHE A 162 -18.52 -12.69 1.64
N GLU A 163 -18.62 -13.27 2.83
CA GLU A 163 -17.50 -13.37 3.76
C GLU A 163 -16.67 -14.61 3.42
N VAL A 164 -15.35 -14.42 3.35
CA VAL A 164 -14.37 -15.48 3.10
C VAL A 164 -13.75 -15.90 4.43
N MET A 165 -13.41 -14.92 5.27
CA MET A 165 -12.91 -15.11 6.62
C MET A 165 -13.33 -13.92 7.49
N TYR A 166 -13.89 -14.18 8.67
CA TYR A 166 -14.24 -13.15 9.63
C TYR A 166 -13.70 -13.48 11.01
N SER A 167 -12.95 -12.56 11.62
CA SER A 167 -12.28 -12.76 12.91
C SER A 167 -12.63 -11.68 13.94
N GLY A 168 -13.39 -10.64 13.58
CA GLY A 168 -13.87 -9.64 14.52
C GLY A 168 -14.22 -8.29 13.89
N ASN A 169 -14.48 -7.30 14.75
CA ASN A 169 -14.88 -5.96 14.35
C ASN A 169 -13.80 -5.28 13.51
N SER A 170 -14.17 -4.72 12.35
CA SER A 170 -13.25 -4.07 11.42
C SER A 170 -12.39 -2.98 12.04
N ALA A 171 -12.90 -2.23 13.04
CA ALA A 171 -12.13 -1.20 13.72
C ALA A 171 -10.84 -1.71 14.42
N GLN A 172 -10.69 -3.03 14.59
CA GLN A 172 -9.55 -3.69 15.21
C GLN A 172 -8.99 -4.83 14.33
N ARG A 173 -9.30 -4.81 13.02
CA ARG A 173 -8.85 -5.79 12.04
C ARG A 173 -8.28 -5.06 10.83
N VAL A 174 -7.48 -5.78 10.06
CA VAL A 174 -7.15 -5.41 8.69
C VAL A 174 -8.20 -6.05 7.78
N ASP A 175 -9.02 -5.23 7.13
CA ASP A 175 -10.09 -5.70 6.25
C ASP A 175 -9.59 -5.73 4.79
N ILE A 176 -9.51 -6.93 4.20
CA ILE A 176 -9.17 -7.14 2.79
C ILE A 176 -10.47 -7.40 2.02
N VAL A 177 -10.69 -6.66 0.94
CA VAL A 177 -11.72 -6.96 -0.05
C VAL A 177 -11.10 -7.61 -1.30
N LEU A 178 -11.65 -8.76 -1.67
CA LEU A 178 -11.30 -9.50 -2.87
C LEU A 178 -12.22 -9.12 -4.02
N LEU A 179 -11.62 -8.70 -5.14
CA LEU A 179 -12.35 -8.34 -6.36
C LEU A 179 -12.05 -9.34 -7.49
N PRO A 180 -13.07 -9.73 -8.29
CA PRO A 180 -12.89 -10.61 -9.43
C PRO A 180 -12.39 -9.85 -10.65
N GLU A 181 -11.36 -10.37 -11.30
CA GLU A 181 -10.90 -9.93 -12.61
C GLU A 181 -10.92 -11.08 -13.60
N GLY A 182 -11.67 -10.93 -14.70
CA GLY A 182 -11.75 -11.93 -15.76
C GLY A 182 -12.62 -13.16 -15.44
N TYR A 183 -13.46 -13.10 -14.40
CA TYR A 183 -14.43 -14.15 -14.10
C TYR A 183 -15.77 -13.84 -14.79
N GLY A 184 -16.17 -14.64 -15.77
CA GLY A 184 -17.46 -14.49 -16.45
C GLY A 184 -18.66 -14.79 -15.53
N ALA A 185 -19.87 -14.41 -15.94
CA ALA A 185 -21.09 -14.59 -15.15
C ALA A 185 -21.34 -16.04 -14.65
N GLY A 186 -20.92 -17.05 -15.43
CA GLY A 186 -21.02 -18.47 -15.05
C GLY A 186 -19.89 -18.98 -14.14
N GLU A 187 -18.91 -18.15 -13.78
CA GLU A 187 -17.71 -18.53 -13.05
C GLU A 187 -17.73 -18.12 -11.57
N ARG A 188 -18.89 -17.77 -11.01
CA ARG A 188 -19.01 -17.38 -9.60
C ARG A 188 -18.40 -18.41 -8.64
N ALA A 189 -18.74 -19.69 -8.80
CA ALA A 189 -18.20 -20.76 -7.95
C ALA A 189 -16.67 -20.88 -8.05
N LYS A 190 -16.10 -20.57 -9.22
CA LYS A 190 -14.65 -20.55 -9.44
C LYS A 190 -13.99 -19.38 -8.71
N PHE A 191 -14.62 -18.19 -8.75
CA PHE A 191 -14.15 -17.03 -7.98
C PHE A 191 -14.26 -17.26 -6.47
N GLU A 192 -15.38 -17.80 -5.98
CA GLU A 192 -15.54 -18.16 -4.57
C GLU A 192 -14.47 -19.18 -4.11
N SER A 193 -14.13 -20.13 -4.97
CA SER A 193 -13.02 -21.06 -4.71
C SER A 193 -11.67 -20.33 -4.66
N ALA A 194 -11.42 -19.42 -5.60
CA ALA A 194 -10.20 -18.62 -5.62
C ALA A 194 -10.05 -17.77 -4.34
N CYS A 195 -11.15 -17.21 -3.84
CA CYS A 195 -11.17 -16.45 -2.60
C CYS A 195 -10.80 -17.31 -1.39
N ARG A 196 -11.33 -18.54 -1.28
CA ARG A 196 -10.96 -19.48 -0.22
C ARG A 196 -9.49 -19.87 -0.30
N THR A 197 -9.02 -20.22 -1.50
CA THR A 197 -7.59 -20.51 -1.74
C THR A 197 -6.70 -19.32 -1.38
N PHE A 198 -7.10 -18.10 -1.72
CA PHE A 198 -6.37 -16.90 -1.32
C PHE A 198 -6.21 -16.84 0.21
N ALA A 199 -7.31 -16.97 0.96
CA ALA A 199 -7.25 -16.92 2.42
C ALA A 199 -6.40 -18.05 3.01
N ASP A 200 -6.63 -19.30 2.57
CA ASP A 200 -5.90 -20.48 3.07
C ASP A 200 -4.40 -20.36 2.84
N GLU A 201 -4.00 -19.95 1.62
CA GLU A 201 -2.59 -19.82 1.28
C GLU A 201 -1.96 -18.59 1.93
N PHE A 202 -2.62 -17.43 1.91
CA PHE A 202 -2.11 -16.19 2.49
C PHE A 202 -1.78 -16.35 3.97
N PHE A 203 -2.70 -16.94 4.74
CA PHE A 203 -2.51 -17.21 6.17
C PHE A 203 -1.70 -18.48 6.47
N SER A 204 -1.13 -19.14 5.46
CA SER A 204 -0.14 -20.21 5.66
C SER A 204 1.30 -19.68 5.84
N TYR A 205 1.56 -18.45 5.40
CA TYR A 205 2.88 -17.80 5.48
C TYR A 205 3.00 -16.90 6.71
N SER A 206 4.11 -17.01 7.43
CA SER A 206 4.45 -16.07 8.51
C SER A 206 4.94 -14.74 7.92
N PRO A 207 4.62 -13.58 8.53
CA PRO A 207 3.97 -13.42 9.82
C PRO A 207 2.43 -13.35 9.77
N TYR A 208 1.82 -13.48 8.58
CA TYR A 208 0.37 -13.40 8.43
C TYR A 208 -0.34 -14.55 9.16
N LYS A 209 0.25 -15.75 9.12
CA LYS A 209 -0.22 -16.94 9.84
C LYS A 209 -0.48 -16.67 11.32
N GLU A 210 0.51 -16.13 12.03
CA GLU A 210 0.42 -15.84 13.46
C GLU A 210 -0.59 -14.71 13.75
N ASN A 211 -0.86 -13.88 12.75
CA ASN A 211 -1.74 -12.72 12.85
C ASN A 211 -3.11 -12.93 12.19
N ALA A 212 -3.48 -14.14 11.76
CA ALA A 212 -4.70 -14.39 11.00
C ALA A 212 -5.97 -13.89 11.72
N ALA A 213 -6.00 -14.00 13.06
CA ALA A 213 -7.10 -13.49 13.89
C ALA A 213 -7.24 -11.95 13.91
N ARG A 214 -6.34 -11.23 13.23
CA ARG A 214 -6.34 -9.77 13.07
C ARG A 214 -6.80 -9.32 11.69
N PHE A 215 -7.27 -10.23 10.84
CA PHE A 215 -7.74 -9.92 9.50
C PHE A 215 -9.22 -10.30 9.32
N ASN A 216 -9.90 -9.56 8.46
CA ASN A 216 -11.13 -9.98 7.83
C ASN A 216 -10.90 -10.05 6.32
N VAL A 217 -11.51 -11.03 5.66
CA VAL A 217 -11.49 -11.16 4.19
C VAL A 217 -12.92 -11.28 3.71
N ARG A 218 -13.33 -10.34 2.86
CA ARG A 218 -14.63 -10.33 2.19
C ARG A 218 -14.42 -10.27 0.68
N ALA A 219 -15.44 -10.62 -0.08
CA ALA A 219 -15.39 -10.58 -1.52
C ALA A 219 -16.65 -9.92 -2.09
N VAL A 220 -16.47 -9.27 -3.24
CA VAL A 220 -17.55 -8.66 -4.01
C VAL A 220 -17.72 -9.45 -5.30
N TRP A 221 -18.93 -9.88 -5.62
CA TRP A 221 -19.21 -10.52 -6.89
C TRP A 221 -19.58 -9.47 -7.95
N ALA A 222 -18.70 -9.31 -8.93
CA ALA A 222 -18.85 -8.42 -10.07
C ALA A 222 -18.34 -9.15 -11.34
N PRO A 223 -19.22 -9.82 -12.10
CA PRO A 223 -18.78 -10.62 -13.24
C PRO A 223 -18.21 -9.74 -14.36
N SER A 224 -17.23 -10.30 -15.07
CA SER A 224 -16.72 -9.80 -16.34
C SER A 224 -17.61 -10.23 -17.50
N ASP A 225 -17.64 -9.44 -18.57
CA ASP A 225 -18.31 -9.84 -19.82
C ASP A 225 -17.56 -10.99 -20.49
N ASP A 226 -16.23 -10.90 -20.51
CA ASP A 226 -15.34 -11.94 -21.02
C ASP A 226 -14.64 -12.71 -19.89
N SER A 227 -14.50 -14.02 -20.08
CA SER A 227 -13.64 -14.87 -19.23
C SER A 227 -12.16 -14.75 -19.64
N GLY A 228 -11.27 -14.71 -18.66
CA GLY A 228 -9.83 -14.56 -18.83
C GLY A 228 -9.36 -13.11 -18.75
N VAL A 229 -8.14 -12.85 -19.18
CA VAL A 229 -7.43 -11.57 -18.97
C VAL A 229 -6.95 -10.97 -20.28
N THR A 230 -6.71 -9.66 -20.29
CA THR A 230 -6.10 -8.93 -21.41
C THR A 230 -4.57 -9.14 -21.41
N ILE A 231 -4.03 -9.58 -22.56
CA ILE A 231 -2.60 -9.84 -22.79
C ILE A 231 -2.19 -9.20 -24.12
N PRO A 232 -1.83 -7.89 -24.12
CA PRO A 232 -1.57 -7.16 -25.35
C PRO A 232 -0.45 -7.74 -26.21
N GLY A 233 0.65 -8.22 -25.61
CA GLY A 233 1.75 -8.85 -26.35
C GLY A 233 1.39 -10.15 -27.05
N GLU A 234 0.24 -10.75 -26.72
CA GLU A 234 -0.34 -11.92 -27.39
C GLU A 234 -1.53 -11.55 -28.29
N ASN A 235 -1.81 -10.25 -28.47
CA ASN A 235 -2.98 -9.69 -29.16
C ASN A 235 -4.33 -10.16 -28.58
N VAL A 236 -4.38 -10.42 -27.27
CA VAL A 236 -5.60 -10.81 -26.56
C VAL A 236 -6.17 -9.61 -25.81
N TRP A 237 -7.40 -9.24 -26.14
CA TRP A 237 -8.14 -8.16 -25.48
C TRP A 237 -9.47 -8.69 -24.93
N ARG A 238 -9.77 -8.38 -23.67
CA ARG A 238 -10.95 -8.87 -22.95
C ARG A 238 -11.68 -7.71 -22.28
N ASN A 239 -13.01 -7.76 -22.30
CA ASN A 239 -13.87 -6.84 -21.56
C ASN A 239 -14.08 -7.39 -20.16
N THR A 240 -13.23 -6.98 -19.23
CA THR A 240 -13.21 -7.47 -17.85
C THR A 240 -13.73 -6.44 -16.86
N ALA A 241 -14.20 -6.93 -15.71
CA ALA A 241 -14.85 -6.11 -14.68
C ALA A 241 -13.92 -5.03 -14.14
N CYS A 242 -12.68 -5.38 -13.77
CA CYS A 242 -11.71 -4.41 -13.28
C CYS A 242 -10.99 -3.68 -14.43
N GLY A 243 -10.83 -4.34 -15.58
CA GLY A 243 -10.10 -3.78 -16.72
C GLY A 243 -8.59 -3.88 -16.56
N ALA A 244 -8.09 -4.98 -15.97
CA ALA A 244 -6.66 -5.20 -15.81
C ALA A 244 -6.00 -5.60 -17.12
N SER A 245 -4.73 -5.26 -17.28
CA SER A 245 -3.94 -5.60 -18.46
C SER A 245 -2.53 -6.02 -18.07
N PHE A 246 -2.06 -7.16 -18.61
CA PHE A 246 -0.63 -7.46 -18.64
C PHE A 246 0.11 -6.43 -19.51
N TYR A 247 1.45 -6.47 -19.50
CA TYR A 247 2.29 -5.52 -20.22
C TYR A 247 2.13 -4.07 -19.72
N THR A 248 1.77 -3.89 -18.45
CA THR A 248 1.82 -2.56 -17.84
C THR A 248 3.27 -2.07 -17.91
N PHE A 249 3.47 -0.88 -18.48
CA PHE A 249 4.78 -0.28 -18.74
C PHE A 249 5.72 -1.15 -19.60
N ASP A 250 5.17 -1.91 -20.53
CA ASP A 250 5.91 -2.84 -21.40
C ASP A 250 6.64 -3.98 -20.65
N SER A 251 6.25 -4.21 -19.39
CA SER A 251 6.73 -5.36 -18.60
C SER A 251 5.76 -6.52 -18.74
N GLU A 252 6.16 -7.59 -19.46
CA GLU A 252 5.30 -8.72 -19.82
C GLU A 252 4.44 -9.23 -18.65
N ARG A 253 5.04 -9.38 -17.47
CA ARG A 253 4.41 -10.01 -16.31
C ARG A 253 3.74 -9.01 -15.37
N TYR A 254 3.89 -7.71 -15.64
CA TYR A 254 3.26 -6.67 -14.82
C TYR A 254 1.82 -6.47 -15.26
N GLN A 255 0.90 -6.78 -14.35
CA GLN A 255 -0.54 -6.74 -14.62
C GLN A 255 -1.19 -5.76 -13.66
N MET A 256 -1.73 -4.66 -14.18
CA MET A 256 -2.34 -3.60 -13.37
C MET A 256 -3.67 -3.11 -13.96
N VAL A 257 -4.43 -2.41 -13.12
CA VAL A 257 -5.66 -1.69 -13.45
C VAL A 257 -5.34 -0.20 -13.41
N THR A 258 -5.51 0.49 -14.53
CA THR A 258 -5.27 1.94 -14.58
C THR A 258 -6.42 2.76 -13.99
N ASP A 259 -7.61 2.19 -13.93
CA ASP A 259 -8.82 2.81 -13.40
C ASP A 259 -9.03 2.49 -11.90
N PHE A 260 -8.30 3.17 -11.00
CA PHE A 260 -8.37 2.87 -9.57
C PHE A 260 -9.71 3.28 -8.95
N GLN A 261 -10.32 4.34 -9.45
CA GLN A 261 -11.66 4.75 -9.01
C GLN A 261 -12.71 3.66 -9.26
N ARG A 262 -12.61 2.91 -10.36
CA ARG A 262 -13.46 1.73 -10.60
C ARG A 262 -13.26 0.65 -9.54
N LEU A 263 -12.02 0.35 -9.16
CA LEU A 263 -11.75 -0.62 -8.09
C LEU A 263 -12.37 -0.18 -6.76
N ARG A 264 -12.29 1.12 -6.44
CA ARG A 264 -12.92 1.70 -5.26
C ARG A 264 -14.45 1.60 -5.32
N ASP A 265 -15.08 1.82 -6.47
CA ASP A 265 -16.53 1.64 -6.64
C ASP A 265 -16.95 0.18 -6.39
N MET A 266 -16.12 -0.79 -6.79
CA MET A 266 -16.35 -2.20 -6.50
C MET A 266 -16.14 -2.50 -5.00
N ALA A 267 -15.04 -2.02 -4.42
CA ALA A 267 -14.66 -2.26 -3.02
C ALA A 267 -15.66 -1.72 -1.98
N ALA A 268 -16.27 -0.56 -2.26
CA ALA A 268 -17.19 0.14 -1.36
C ALA A 268 -18.46 -0.65 -0.97
N HIS A 269 -18.69 -1.82 -1.56
CA HIS A 269 -19.77 -2.74 -1.21
C HIS A 269 -19.61 -3.43 0.15
N VAL A 270 -18.40 -3.46 0.70
CA VAL A 270 -18.09 -4.04 2.01
C VAL A 270 -17.16 -3.12 2.80
N PRO A 271 -17.00 -3.27 4.12
CA PRO A 271 -15.92 -2.62 4.84
C PRO A 271 -14.56 -3.15 4.34
N TYR A 272 -13.61 -2.27 4.04
CA TYR A 272 -12.28 -2.60 3.54
C TYR A 272 -11.22 -1.55 3.95
N ASP A 273 -10.00 -2.01 4.22
CA ASP A 273 -8.77 -1.22 4.25
C ASP A 273 -7.97 -1.39 2.95
N TYR A 274 -7.88 -2.64 2.47
CA TYR A 274 -7.06 -3.03 1.32
C TYR A 274 -7.88 -3.72 0.24
N ILE A 275 -7.61 -3.36 -1.01
CA ILE A 275 -8.20 -3.97 -2.20
C ILE A 275 -7.20 -4.98 -2.77
N TYR A 276 -7.63 -6.23 -2.97
CA TYR A 276 -6.84 -7.24 -3.65
C TYR A 276 -7.63 -7.88 -4.80
N VAL A 277 -7.11 -7.81 -6.01
CA VAL A 277 -7.77 -8.29 -7.23
C VAL A 277 -7.26 -9.69 -7.57
N LEU A 278 -8.17 -10.64 -7.72
CA LEU A 278 -7.85 -11.99 -8.15
C LEU A 278 -8.07 -12.08 -9.66
N SER A 279 -7.01 -12.33 -10.42
CA SER A 279 -7.08 -12.47 -11.88
C SER A 279 -7.31 -13.92 -12.29
N ASN A 280 -8.34 -14.17 -13.10
CA ASN A 280 -8.70 -15.48 -13.64
C ASN A 280 -7.70 -15.97 -14.71
N THR A 281 -6.47 -16.28 -14.30
CA THR A 281 -5.40 -16.72 -15.20
C THR A 281 -4.40 -17.63 -14.48
N GLN A 282 -3.74 -18.48 -15.26
CA GLN A 282 -2.58 -19.27 -14.84
C GLN A 282 -1.25 -18.58 -15.16
N LYS A 283 -1.24 -17.58 -16.06
CA LYS A 283 -0.03 -16.85 -16.45
C LYS A 283 0.50 -16.10 -15.22
N TYR A 284 1.77 -16.29 -14.90
CA TYR A 284 2.41 -15.59 -13.79
C TYR A 284 2.40 -14.07 -14.05
N GLY A 285 1.88 -13.32 -13.09
CA GLY A 285 1.90 -11.87 -13.07
C GLY A 285 1.06 -11.32 -11.94
N GLY A 286 1.23 -10.03 -11.72
CA GLY A 286 0.62 -9.30 -10.62
C GLY A 286 1.30 -7.96 -10.40
N GLY A 287 0.97 -7.34 -9.27
CA GLY A 287 1.54 -6.10 -8.78
C GLY A 287 0.91 -5.70 -7.45
N GLY A 288 1.63 -4.95 -6.64
CA GLY A 288 1.14 -4.38 -5.40
C GLY A 288 1.75 -3.01 -5.18
N ILE A 289 0.91 -2.02 -4.85
CA ILE A 289 1.35 -0.66 -4.58
C ILE A 289 0.85 -0.21 -3.21
N PHE A 290 1.75 0.36 -2.41
CA PHE A 290 1.49 0.76 -1.03
C PHE A 290 0.23 1.63 -0.89
N ASN A 291 -0.73 1.18 -0.07
CA ASN A 291 -2.04 1.82 0.17
C ASN A 291 -2.85 2.15 -1.10
N PHE A 292 -2.65 1.39 -2.18
CA PHE A 292 -3.37 1.53 -3.44
C PHE A 292 -4.25 0.29 -3.70
N TYR A 293 -3.73 -0.73 -4.39
CA TYR A 293 -4.31 -2.07 -4.47
C TYR A 293 -3.23 -3.11 -4.80
N GLY A 294 -3.57 -4.38 -4.60
CA GLY A 294 -2.79 -5.53 -5.05
C GLY A 294 -3.57 -6.33 -6.10
N ILE A 295 -2.87 -7.03 -6.98
CA ILE A 295 -3.44 -7.89 -8.00
C ILE A 295 -2.50 -9.04 -8.29
N SER A 296 -3.04 -10.24 -8.52
CA SER A 296 -2.23 -11.37 -8.99
C SER A 296 -3.04 -12.44 -9.70
N ALA A 297 -2.32 -13.28 -10.44
CA ALA A 297 -2.86 -14.52 -10.99
C ALA A 297 -3.38 -15.45 -9.89
N ALA A 298 -4.67 -15.78 -9.93
CA ALA A 298 -5.36 -16.58 -8.92
C ALA A 298 -5.28 -18.10 -9.16
N HIS A 299 -4.78 -18.53 -10.32
CA HIS A 299 -4.75 -19.94 -10.73
C HIS A 299 -3.36 -20.40 -11.18
N HIS A 300 -2.29 -19.69 -10.80
CA HIS A 300 -0.93 -20.13 -11.09
C HIS A 300 -0.67 -21.50 -10.43
N PRO A 301 -0.16 -22.51 -11.15
CA PRO A 301 -0.24 -23.91 -10.71
C PRO A 301 0.52 -24.25 -9.41
N THR A 302 1.52 -23.44 -9.02
CA THR A 302 2.43 -23.79 -7.90
C THR A 302 2.87 -22.61 -7.03
N ARG A 303 2.33 -21.39 -7.23
CA ARG A 303 2.92 -20.18 -6.59
C ARG A 303 1.92 -19.12 -6.13
N THR A 304 0.62 -19.37 -6.21
CA THR A 304 -0.42 -18.39 -5.85
C THR A 304 -0.16 -17.79 -4.46
N GLY A 305 0.04 -18.62 -3.43
CA GLY A 305 0.32 -18.16 -2.07
C GLY A 305 1.53 -17.24 -1.95
N LYS A 306 2.66 -17.61 -2.58
CA LYS A 306 3.89 -16.79 -2.58
C LYS A 306 3.68 -15.44 -3.26
N ILE A 307 2.96 -15.42 -4.38
CA ILE A 307 2.64 -14.19 -5.09
C ILE A 307 1.73 -13.33 -4.22
N HIS A 308 0.68 -13.90 -3.62
CA HIS A 308 -0.25 -13.17 -2.74
C HIS A 308 0.47 -12.40 -1.64
N VAL A 309 1.35 -13.09 -0.91
CA VAL A 309 2.02 -12.47 0.24
C VAL A 309 3.09 -11.46 -0.19
N HIS A 310 3.77 -11.70 -1.32
CA HIS A 310 4.73 -10.76 -1.91
C HIS A 310 4.04 -9.45 -2.31
N GLU A 311 3.01 -9.52 -3.15
CA GLU A 311 2.28 -8.33 -3.58
C GLU A 311 1.60 -7.62 -2.40
N PHE A 312 1.10 -8.38 -1.43
CA PHE A 312 0.53 -7.78 -0.23
C PHE A 312 1.60 -7.12 0.67
N GLY A 313 2.86 -7.57 0.63
CA GLY A 313 3.97 -6.90 1.30
C GLY A 313 4.20 -5.48 0.77
N HIS A 314 4.12 -5.29 -0.55
CA HIS A 314 4.10 -3.96 -1.15
C HIS A 314 2.84 -3.18 -0.76
N LEU A 315 1.66 -3.78 -0.91
CA LEU A 315 0.37 -3.12 -0.63
C LEU A 315 0.24 -2.64 0.82
N LEU A 316 0.61 -3.50 1.78
CA LEU A 316 0.43 -3.27 3.20
C LEU A 316 1.34 -2.15 3.72
N LEU A 317 2.64 -2.22 3.44
CA LEU A 317 3.59 -1.27 4.05
C LEU A 317 4.66 -0.72 3.11
N GLY A 318 4.56 -1.01 1.81
CA GLY A 318 5.56 -0.61 0.84
C GLY A 318 6.91 -1.25 1.12
N LEU A 319 6.94 -2.56 1.37
CA LEU A 319 8.23 -3.28 1.29
C LEU A 319 8.80 -3.05 -0.11
N GLY A 320 10.09 -2.72 -0.21
CA GLY A 320 10.77 -2.66 -1.49
C GLY A 320 11.10 -4.05 -1.99
N ASP A 321 11.16 -4.22 -3.30
CA ASP A 321 11.74 -5.43 -3.89
C ASP A 321 13.21 -5.55 -3.51
N GLU A 322 13.60 -6.73 -3.04
CA GLU A 322 14.97 -7.01 -2.58
C GLU A 322 15.83 -7.64 -3.67
N TYR A 323 15.28 -7.93 -4.86
CA TYR A 323 16.05 -8.48 -5.98
C TYR A 323 16.73 -7.39 -6.81
N VAL A 324 17.79 -7.81 -7.51
CA VAL A 324 18.47 -7.00 -8.53
C VAL A 324 17.71 -7.17 -9.85
N GLY A 325 17.42 -6.05 -10.51
CA GLY A 325 16.71 -6.02 -11.78
C GLY A 325 17.60 -6.47 -12.94
N THR A 326 17.01 -6.67 -14.11
CA THR A 326 17.75 -7.18 -15.28
C THR A 326 18.23 -6.12 -16.25
N THR A 327 17.75 -4.85 -16.19
CA THR A 327 18.31 -3.70 -16.96
C THR A 327 17.54 -2.36 -16.86
N SER A 328 16.28 -2.30 -16.39
CA SER A 328 15.41 -1.11 -16.58
C SER A 328 15.16 -0.23 -15.34
N TYR A 329 15.59 -0.62 -14.14
CA TYR A 329 15.24 0.06 -12.88
C TYR A 329 16.43 0.40 -11.98
N ASP A 330 17.67 0.36 -12.49
CA ASP A 330 18.89 0.63 -11.69
C ASP A 330 18.89 2.02 -11.03
N ASP A 331 18.14 2.98 -11.58
CA ASP A 331 18.03 4.36 -11.09
C ASP A 331 16.76 4.64 -10.27
N MET A 332 15.94 3.63 -9.95
CA MET A 332 14.70 3.83 -9.18
C MET A 332 14.97 4.41 -7.78
N TYR A 333 16.09 4.00 -7.17
CA TYR A 333 16.53 4.51 -5.88
C TYR A 333 17.77 5.38 -6.04
N ALA A 334 17.62 6.67 -5.77
CA ALA A 334 18.76 7.58 -5.73
C ALA A 334 19.71 7.20 -4.59
N LYS A 335 20.94 6.77 -4.92
CA LYS A 335 21.96 6.32 -3.96
C LYS A 335 22.36 7.36 -2.90
N SER A 336 22.03 8.63 -3.13
CA SER A 336 22.28 9.75 -2.21
C SER A 336 21.10 10.05 -1.26
N ILE A 337 20.02 9.29 -1.34
CA ILE A 337 18.80 9.46 -0.55
C ILE A 337 18.47 8.15 0.13
N GLU A 338 18.11 8.20 1.40
CA GLU A 338 17.65 7.01 2.12
C GLU A 338 16.24 6.63 1.65
N PRO A 339 16.02 5.37 1.18
CA PRO A 339 14.69 4.87 0.84
C PRO A 339 13.76 4.95 2.05
N TRP A 340 12.47 5.20 1.84
CA TRP A 340 11.50 5.21 2.94
C TRP A 340 11.03 3.79 3.30
N GLU A 341 11.15 2.86 2.35
CA GLU A 341 10.85 1.44 2.48
C GLU A 341 11.66 0.82 3.62
N PRO A 342 11.03 0.08 4.54
CA PRO A 342 11.71 -0.36 5.76
C PRO A 342 12.80 -1.42 5.54
N ASN A 343 12.73 -2.16 4.43
CA ASN A 343 13.61 -3.28 4.11
C ASN A 343 14.67 -2.95 3.04
N LEU A 344 14.83 -1.68 2.67
CA LEU A 344 15.92 -1.22 1.81
C LEU A 344 16.68 -0.07 2.47
N THR A 345 17.96 0.05 2.18
CA THR A 345 18.80 1.19 2.59
C THR A 345 19.81 1.54 1.50
N THR A 346 20.21 2.81 1.44
CA THR A 346 21.38 3.27 0.66
C THR A 346 22.56 3.63 1.57
N LEU A 347 22.48 3.27 2.86
CA LEU A 347 23.41 3.61 3.93
C LEU A 347 23.48 5.11 4.31
N VAL A 348 22.74 5.98 3.63
CA VAL A 348 22.72 7.42 3.90
C VAL A 348 22.08 7.75 5.25
N GLY A 349 21.03 7.01 5.61
CA GLY A 349 20.23 7.18 6.83
C GLY A 349 19.96 5.85 7.55
N PHE A 350 20.80 4.83 7.32
CA PHE A 350 20.59 3.49 7.87
C PHE A 350 20.40 3.48 9.40
N GLY A 351 21.16 4.30 10.13
CA GLY A 351 21.10 4.38 11.60
C GLY A 351 19.73 4.80 12.16
N ASP A 352 18.89 5.46 11.35
CA ASP A 352 17.54 5.87 11.74
C ASP A 352 16.50 4.76 11.51
N LYS A 353 16.82 3.76 10.67
CA LYS A 353 15.94 2.60 10.45
C LYS A 353 16.01 1.66 11.65
N PHE A 354 14.86 1.11 12.04
CA PHE A 354 14.80 0.10 13.11
C PHE A 354 15.66 -1.14 12.77
N TRP A 355 15.82 -1.45 11.47
CA TRP A 355 16.68 -2.52 10.97
C TRP A 355 18.13 -2.39 11.46
N SER A 356 18.68 -1.18 11.59
CA SER A 356 20.05 -1.00 12.11
C SER A 356 20.25 -1.59 13.51
N ARG A 357 19.18 -1.61 14.33
CA ARG A 357 19.20 -2.17 15.69
C ARG A 357 18.99 -3.68 15.71
N MET A 358 18.66 -4.29 14.56
CA MET A 358 18.50 -5.73 14.39
C MET A 358 19.79 -6.40 13.87
N VAL A 359 20.74 -5.62 13.37
CA VAL A 359 22.07 -6.12 12.98
C VAL A 359 22.87 -6.39 14.26
N ALA A 360 23.40 -7.61 14.40
CA ALA A 360 24.16 -8.00 15.57
C ALA A 360 25.50 -7.26 15.67
N GLU A 361 25.97 -7.01 16.89
CA GLU A 361 27.30 -6.43 17.12
C GLU A 361 28.38 -7.33 16.49
N GLY A 362 29.25 -6.74 15.68
CA GLY A 362 30.31 -7.45 14.96
C GLY A 362 29.94 -7.95 13.55
N THR A 363 28.67 -7.88 13.13
CA THR A 363 28.30 -8.14 11.74
C THR A 363 28.86 -7.03 10.84
N PRO A 364 29.61 -7.35 9.75
CA PRO A 364 30.15 -6.33 8.85
C PRO A 364 29.04 -5.53 8.15
N VAL A 365 29.29 -4.25 7.90
CA VAL A 365 28.42 -3.36 7.13
C VAL A 365 29.25 -2.66 6.04
N PRO A 366 29.04 -2.94 4.74
CA PRO A 366 28.16 -3.97 4.19
C PRO A 366 28.53 -5.40 4.61
N THR A 367 27.53 -6.27 4.70
CA THR A 367 27.71 -7.70 5.03
C THR A 367 28.06 -8.48 3.76
N PRO A 368 29.17 -9.25 3.74
CA PRO A 368 29.50 -10.10 2.59
C PRO A 368 28.38 -11.11 2.27
N ASP A 369 28.02 -11.23 1.00
CA ASP A 369 27.04 -12.23 0.53
C ASP A 369 27.69 -13.62 0.41
N THR A 370 28.09 -14.19 1.54
CA THR A 370 28.71 -15.52 1.65
C THR A 370 27.88 -16.45 2.53
N GLU A 371 28.12 -17.76 2.43
CA GLU A 371 27.43 -18.78 3.24
C GLU A 371 27.62 -18.59 4.76
N GLU A 372 28.70 -17.91 5.17
CA GLU A 372 28.96 -17.55 6.56
C GLU A 372 27.84 -16.69 7.17
N TYR A 373 27.20 -15.85 6.34
CA TYR A 373 26.13 -14.94 6.75
C TYR A 373 24.74 -15.45 6.38
N ASP A 374 24.60 -16.74 6.08
CA ASP A 374 23.28 -17.34 5.85
C ASP A 374 22.44 -17.31 7.14
N GLY A 375 21.18 -16.87 7.01
CA GLY A 375 20.30 -16.65 8.15
C GLY A 375 20.62 -15.42 9.03
N VAL A 376 21.70 -14.67 8.76
CA VAL A 376 22.08 -13.50 9.56
C VAL A 376 21.39 -12.23 9.04
N VAL A 377 20.76 -11.46 9.94
CA VAL A 377 20.30 -10.10 9.61
C VAL A 377 21.53 -9.20 9.44
N GLY A 378 21.79 -8.82 8.20
CA GLY A 378 22.96 -8.05 7.80
C GLY A 378 22.55 -6.86 6.93
N VAL A 379 23.50 -6.37 6.14
CA VAL A 379 23.35 -5.29 5.15
C VAL A 379 23.99 -5.74 3.83
N PHE A 380 23.27 -6.58 3.10
CA PHE A 380 23.75 -7.23 1.89
C PHE A 380 23.55 -6.33 0.68
N GLU A 381 24.61 -6.10 -0.09
CA GLU A 381 24.54 -5.28 -1.29
C GLU A 381 23.69 -5.95 -2.38
N GLY A 382 22.91 -5.14 -3.10
CA GLY A 382 21.93 -5.57 -4.09
C GLY A 382 20.52 -5.58 -3.52
N GLY A 383 19.62 -4.81 -4.13
CA GLY A 383 18.21 -4.66 -3.76
C GLY A 383 17.60 -3.44 -4.44
N GLY A 384 16.28 -3.30 -4.38
CA GLY A 384 15.58 -2.20 -5.05
C GLY A 384 15.90 -2.13 -6.53
N TYR A 385 16.02 -3.30 -7.18
CA TYR A 385 16.44 -3.46 -8.57
C TYR A 385 17.89 -3.09 -8.90
N ALA A 386 18.64 -2.45 -7.99
CA ALA A 386 20.02 -2.05 -8.21
C ALA A 386 21.01 -3.11 -7.70
N ALA A 387 22.07 -3.37 -8.47
CA ALA A 387 23.14 -4.29 -8.08
C ALA A 387 24.07 -3.70 -7.00
N GLU A 388 24.22 -2.37 -6.97
CA GLU A 388 25.18 -1.67 -6.12
C GLU A 388 24.56 -0.42 -5.49
N GLY A 389 24.96 -0.10 -4.25
CA GLY A 389 24.54 1.11 -3.55
C GLY A 389 23.13 1.08 -2.94
N VAL A 390 22.40 -0.03 -3.11
CA VAL A 390 21.17 -0.33 -2.37
C VAL A 390 21.37 -1.68 -1.70
N TYR A 391 20.94 -1.80 -0.44
CA TYR A 391 21.20 -2.95 0.40
C TYR A 391 19.91 -3.53 0.96
N ARG A 392 19.86 -4.85 1.10
CA ARG A 392 18.76 -5.64 1.66
C ARG A 392 19.16 -6.28 3.01
N PRO A 393 18.19 -6.61 3.88
CA PRO A 393 18.44 -7.10 5.23
C PRO A 393 18.89 -8.56 5.31
N TRP A 394 18.65 -9.34 4.25
CA TRP A 394 18.81 -10.79 4.29
C TRP A 394 19.18 -11.35 2.93
N ARG A 395 19.86 -12.50 2.91
CA ARG A 395 20.31 -13.12 1.66
C ARG A 395 19.15 -13.56 0.77
N ASN A 396 18.12 -14.16 1.35
CA ASN A 396 16.90 -14.61 0.66
C ASN A 396 15.66 -14.19 1.44
N CYS A 397 14.67 -13.61 0.78
CA CYS A 397 13.41 -13.14 1.36
C CYS A 397 12.28 -13.40 0.35
N LEU A 398 11.03 -13.47 0.79
CA LEU A 398 9.88 -13.42 -0.12
C LEU A 398 9.83 -12.12 -0.94
N MET A 399 10.49 -11.04 -0.52
CA MET A 399 10.68 -9.83 -1.35
C MET A 399 11.86 -9.94 -2.33
N ASN A 400 12.68 -11.00 -2.26
CA ASN A 400 13.85 -11.19 -3.13
C ASN A 400 13.62 -12.33 -4.14
N ASN A 401 13.27 -13.54 -3.68
CA ASN A 401 13.24 -14.71 -4.54
C ASN A 401 12.23 -15.76 -4.09
N LEU A 402 11.07 -15.76 -4.75
CA LEU A 402 9.97 -16.70 -4.49
C LEU A 402 10.33 -18.18 -4.78
N HIS A 403 11.44 -18.46 -5.47
CA HIS A 403 11.85 -19.83 -5.81
C HIS A 403 12.72 -20.48 -4.75
N LYS A 404 13.43 -19.68 -3.94
CA LYS A 404 14.44 -20.18 -2.99
C LYS A 404 13.97 -20.22 -1.54
N THR A 405 12.91 -19.47 -1.22
CA THR A 405 12.42 -19.36 0.16
C THR A 405 10.89 -19.32 0.22
N ASP A 406 10.39 -19.60 1.42
CA ASP A 406 8.99 -19.47 1.83
C ASP A 406 8.84 -18.47 2.99
N GLU A 407 9.88 -17.69 3.27
CA GLU A 407 9.94 -16.84 4.46
C GLU A 407 10.22 -15.38 4.10
N PHE A 408 9.49 -14.48 4.76
CA PHE A 408 9.93 -13.09 4.88
C PHE A 408 11.15 -13.04 5.78
N CYS A 409 12.12 -12.19 5.44
CA CYS A 409 13.24 -11.95 6.33
C CYS A 409 12.78 -11.37 7.68
N PRO A 410 13.60 -11.46 8.75
CA PRO A 410 13.23 -10.94 10.06
C PRO A 410 12.85 -9.45 10.06
N VAL A 411 13.48 -8.64 9.20
CA VAL A 411 13.19 -7.20 9.07
C VAL A 411 11.82 -6.95 8.44
N CYS A 412 11.50 -7.63 7.33
CA CYS A 412 10.18 -7.57 6.72
C CYS A 412 9.10 -8.10 7.66
N SER A 413 9.34 -9.25 8.31
CA SER A 413 8.42 -9.84 9.27
C SER A 413 8.09 -8.88 10.42
N LYS A 414 9.12 -8.25 11.01
CA LYS A 414 8.92 -7.25 12.07
C LYS A 414 8.13 -6.05 11.56
N ALA A 415 8.48 -5.52 10.39
CA ALA A 415 7.82 -4.34 9.83
C ALA A 415 6.32 -4.61 9.56
N ILE A 416 6.00 -5.79 9.01
CA ILE A 416 4.62 -6.24 8.79
C ILE A 416 3.87 -6.30 10.13
N VAL A 417 4.43 -6.96 11.15
CA VAL A 417 3.77 -7.11 12.46
C VAL A 417 3.54 -5.75 13.13
N ASP A 418 4.56 -4.88 13.16
CA ASP A 418 4.45 -3.54 13.73
C ASP A 418 3.35 -2.71 13.04
N TYR A 419 3.19 -2.89 11.72
CA TYR A 419 2.18 -2.15 10.96
C TYR A 419 0.77 -2.74 11.15
N ILE A 420 0.63 -4.07 11.24
CA ILE A 420 -0.64 -4.70 11.67
C ILE A 420 -0.99 -4.22 13.08
N ASP A 421 -0.01 -4.07 13.99
CA ASP A 421 -0.19 -3.48 15.31
C ASP A 421 -0.70 -2.05 15.25
N PHE A 422 -0.16 -1.25 14.34
CA PHE A 422 -0.64 0.11 14.10
C PHE A 422 -2.08 0.13 13.61
N LEU A 423 -2.47 -0.72 12.66
CA LEU A 423 -3.82 -0.72 12.07
C LEU A 423 -4.88 -1.28 13.03
N CYS A 424 -4.55 -2.28 13.83
CA CYS A 424 -5.51 -3.02 14.66
C CYS A 424 -5.61 -2.51 16.11
N LYS A 425 -5.15 -1.29 16.41
CA LYS A 425 -5.21 -0.70 17.77
C LYS A 425 -6.63 -0.51 18.28
#